data_AF-A0A6N8XJ12-F1
#
_entry.id   AF-A0A6N8XJ12-F1
#
_cell.length_a   1.000
_cell.length_b   1.000
_cell.length_c   1.000
_cell.angle_alpha   90.00
_cell.angle_beta   90.00
_cell.angle_gamma   90.00
#
_symmetry.space_group_name_H-M   'P 1'
#
loop_
_entity.id
_entity.type
_entity.pdbx_description
1 polymer ?
#
loop_
_entity_poly.entity_id
_entity_poly.type
_entity_poly.pdbx_seq_one_letter_code
_entity_poly.pdbx_strand_id
1 'polypeptide(L)'
;MRNLGVADAVVTGRDYVGALVGNNEGRVGASWASGRVTGRDDVVGGLVGQNEGVIAASYTSAGVTATGGGGSEITGGLVGWNRDTGSILASYATGAVSGNREVGGLVGSNERGGITASYSTGAVSGSGLNVGGLVGQ
;
A
#
# COMPACT_ATOMS: atom_id res chain seq x y z
N MET A 1 10.20 4.33 -12.27
CA MET A 1 9.28 5.31 -12.89
C MET A 1 9.22 6.60 -12.08
N ARG A 2 8.89 7.73 -12.72
CA ARG A 2 8.69 9.02 -12.04
C ARG A 2 7.70 9.91 -12.76
N ASN A 3 7.03 10.82 -12.04
CA ASN A 3 6.10 11.82 -12.59
C ASN A 3 4.91 11.19 -13.33
N LEU A 4 4.34 10.10 -12.80
CA LEU A 4 3.14 9.48 -13.38
C LEU A 4 1.95 9.63 -12.43
N GLY A 5 0.83 10.08 -12.98
CA GLY A 5 -0.46 10.09 -12.29
C GLY A 5 -1.45 9.18 -12.99
N VAL A 6 -2.19 8.37 -12.23
CA VAL A 6 -3.32 7.60 -12.75
C VAL A 6 -4.57 7.99 -11.98
N ALA A 7 -5.52 8.60 -12.68
CA ALA A 7 -6.81 8.96 -12.11
C ALA A 7 -7.82 7.82 -12.27
N ASP A 8 -8.65 7.63 -11.24
CA ASP A 8 -9.84 6.76 -11.25
C ASP A 8 -9.54 5.32 -11.68
N ALA A 9 -8.37 4.81 -11.29
CA ALA A 9 -7.96 3.45 -11.55
C ALA A 9 -8.93 2.48 -10.86
N VAL A 10 -9.36 1.44 -11.57
CA VAL A 10 -10.08 0.30 -10.98
C VAL A 10 -9.23 -0.94 -11.20
N VAL A 11 -8.48 -1.31 -10.16
CA VAL A 11 -7.54 -2.43 -10.22
C VAL A 11 -8.07 -3.56 -9.37
N THR A 12 -8.17 -4.76 -9.94
CA THR A 12 -8.47 -5.99 -9.21
C THR A 12 -7.40 -7.02 -9.53
N GLY A 13 -6.77 -7.57 -8.50
CA GLY A 13 -5.73 -8.59 -8.64
C GLY A 13 -5.79 -9.64 -7.54
N ARG A 14 -4.88 -10.62 -7.62
CA ARG A 14 -4.77 -11.70 -6.63
C ARG A 14 -3.59 -11.45 -5.69
N ASP A 15 -2.40 -11.30 -6.28
CA ASP A 15 -1.13 -11.16 -5.57
C ASP A 15 -0.48 -9.82 -5.92
N TYR A 16 0.24 -9.23 -4.95
CA TYR A 16 1.03 -8.01 -5.10
C TYR A 16 0.32 -6.93 -5.93
N VAL A 17 -0.86 -6.54 -5.48
CA VAL A 17 -1.73 -5.63 -6.23
C VAL A 17 -1.36 -4.19 -5.87
N GLY A 18 -1.03 -3.39 -6.88
CA GLY A 18 -0.81 -1.95 -6.77
C GLY A 18 -1.40 -1.21 -7.95
N ALA A 19 -1.87 0.02 -7.75
CA ALA A 19 -2.44 0.82 -8.84
C ALA A 19 -1.42 1.17 -9.93
N LEU A 20 -0.14 1.34 -9.55
CA LEU A 20 0.95 1.62 -10.50
C LEU A 20 1.91 0.45 -10.67
N VAL A 21 2.27 -0.21 -9.57
CA VAL A 21 3.31 -1.24 -9.58
C VAL A 21 2.93 -2.40 -8.66
N GLY A 22 3.04 -3.63 -9.16
CA GLY A 22 2.85 -4.81 -8.32
C GLY A 22 4.05 -5.04 -7.39
N ASN A 23 5.23 -5.30 -7.98
CA ASN A 23 6.50 -5.44 -7.26
C ASN A 23 7.48 -4.34 -7.68
N ASN A 24 7.94 -3.53 -6.73
CA ASN A 24 8.91 -2.46 -6.97
C ASN A 24 10.28 -2.81 -6.40
N GLU A 25 11.23 -3.10 -7.30
CA GLU A 25 12.66 -3.21 -7.00
C GLU A 25 13.45 -1.95 -7.41
N GLY A 26 12.77 -1.00 -8.04
CA GLY A 26 13.36 0.22 -8.56
C GLY A 26 12.90 1.47 -7.80
N ARG A 27 12.81 2.59 -8.51
CA ARG A 27 12.30 3.85 -7.96
C ARG A 27 10.88 4.15 -8.45
N VAL A 28 9.97 4.50 -7.54
CA VAL A 28 8.69 5.18 -7.79
C VAL A 28 8.79 6.57 -7.18
N GLY A 29 8.89 7.61 -8.01
CA GLY A 29 9.15 8.98 -7.53
C GLY A 29 8.15 10.00 -8.05
N ALA A 30 7.61 10.84 -7.18
CA ALA A 30 6.67 11.91 -7.58
C ALA A 30 5.48 11.36 -8.41
N SER A 31 4.94 10.22 -7.99
CA SER A 31 3.85 9.54 -8.70
C SER A 31 2.62 9.40 -7.81
N TRP A 32 1.45 9.24 -8.44
CA TRP A 32 0.20 9.11 -7.70
C TRP A 32 -0.86 8.27 -8.39
N ALA A 33 -1.81 7.81 -7.57
CA ALA A 33 -3.01 7.13 -8.04
C ALA A 33 -4.27 7.57 -7.27
N SER A 34 -5.43 7.52 -7.93
CA SER A 34 -6.76 7.59 -7.31
C SER A 34 -7.65 6.44 -7.81
N GLY A 35 -8.83 6.27 -7.21
CA GLY A 35 -9.80 5.23 -7.58
C GLY A 35 -9.91 4.11 -6.54
N ARG A 36 -9.90 2.86 -6.98
CA ARG A 36 -10.05 1.66 -6.13
C ARG A 36 -9.05 0.57 -6.49
N VAL A 37 -8.42 0.00 -5.47
CA VAL A 37 -7.57 -1.19 -5.58
C VAL A 37 -8.16 -2.31 -4.74
N THR A 38 -8.41 -3.45 -5.36
CA THR A 38 -8.94 -4.65 -4.70
C THR A 38 -8.00 -5.82 -4.89
N GLY A 39 -7.58 -6.45 -3.80
CA GLY A 39 -6.86 -7.72 -3.85
C GLY A 39 -7.60 -8.84 -3.14
N ARG A 40 -7.40 -10.07 -3.63
CA ARG A 40 -8.18 -11.22 -3.20
C ARG A 40 -7.45 -12.17 -2.26
N ASP A 41 -6.13 -12.22 -2.25
CA ASP A 41 -5.40 -13.18 -1.41
C ASP A 41 -4.36 -12.49 -0.52
N ASP A 42 -3.23 -12.08 -1.08
CA ASP A 42 -2.04 -11.83 -0.23
C ASP A 42 -1.74 -10.35 0.03
N VAL A 43 -1.19 -9.62 -0.94
CA VAL A 43 -0.59 -8.30 -0.70
C VAL A 43 -1.25 -7.24 -1.56
N VAL A 44 -1.76 -6.18 -0.93
CA VAL A 44 -2.47 -5.08 -1.59
C VAL A 44 -1.96 -3.74 -1.09
N GLY A 45 -1.54 -2.88 -2.01
CA GLY A 45 -1.24 -1.48 -1.74
C GLY A 45 -1.98 -0.54 -2.70
N GLY A 46 -2.35 0.64 -2.23
CA GLY A 46 -3.05 1.61 -3.08
C GLY A 46 -2.19 2.22 -4.19
N LEU A 47 -0.85 2.16 -4.08
CA LEU A 47 0.07 2.60 -5.13
C LEU A 47 0.98 1.45 -5.58
N VAL A 48 1.56 0.72 -4.62
CA VAL A 48 2.52 -0.37 -4.85
C VAL A 48 2.14 -1.60 -4.03
N GLY A 49 2.12 -2.78 -4.63
CA GLY A 49 1.87 -4.04 -3.88
C GLY A 49 2.99 -4.34 -2.89
N GLN A 50 4.18 -4.67 -3.40
CA GLN A 50 5.40 -4.93 -2.63
C GLN A 50 6.51 -3.94 -3.01
N ASN A 51 7.27 -3.51 -2.01
CA ASN A 51 8.42 -2.62 -2.20
C ASN A 51 9.72 -3.21 -1.62
N GLU A 52 10.69 -3.42 -2.50
CA GLU A 52 12.11 -3.70 -2.18
C GLU A 52 13.03 -2.55 -2.66
N GLY A 53 12.48 -1.56 -3.35
CA GLY A 53 13.16 -0.36 -3.84
C GLY A 53 12.78 0.93 -3.10
N VAL A 54 12.76 2.05 -3.82
CA VAL A 54 12.51 3.39 -3.26
C VAL A 54 11.21 3.98 -3.75
N ILE A 55 10.32 4.33 -2.83
CA ILE A 55 9.12 5.13 -3.07
C ILE A 55 9.36 6.51 -2.44
N ALA A 56 9.31 7.57 -3.24
CA ALA A 56 9.63 8.91 -2.78
C ALA A 56 8.64 9.95 -3.30
N ALA A 57 8.23 10.89 -2.45
CA ALA A 57 7.34 12.00 -2.80
C ALA A 57 6.07 11.54 -3.55
N SER A 58 5.54 10.36 -3.21
CA SER A 58 4.45 9.72 -3.95
C SER A 58 3.23 9.58 -3.05
N TYR A 59 2.05 9.54 -3.64
CA TYR A 59 0.83 9.49 -2.84
C TYR A 59 -0.29 8.72 -3.50
N THR A 60 -1.28 8.34 -2.71
CA THR A 60 -2.51 7.75 -3.25
C THR A 60 -3.72 8.18 -2.45
N SER A 61 -4.80 8.45 -3.18
CA SER A 61 -6.14 8.64 -2.61
C SER A 61 -7.06 7.46 -2.93
N ALA A 62 -6.51 6.37 -3.49
CA ALA A 62 -7.30 5.20 -3.84
C ALA A 62 -7.81 4.49 -2.59
N GLY A 63 -9.07 4.07 -2.62
CA GLY A 63 -9.60 3.16 -1.61
C GLY A 63 -9.01 1.77 -1.80
N VAL A 64 -8.50 1.17 -0.74
CA VAL A 64 -7.86 -0.15 -0.77
C VAL A 64 -8.73 -1.16 -0.03
N THR A 65 -9.01 -2.30 -0.67
CA THR A 65 -9.80 -3.37 -0.06
C THR A 65 -9.16 -4.72 -0.33
N ALA A 66 -8.80 -5.45 0.73
CA ALA A 66 -8.52 -6.89 0.63
C ALA A 66 -9.79 -7.67 0.94
N THR A 67 -10.21 -8.55 0.03
CA THR A 67 -11.43 -9.37 0.17
C THR A 67 -11.13 -10.86 0.38
N GLY A 68 -9.86 -11.19 0.67
CA GLY A 68 -9.46 -12.56 0.92
C GLY A 68 -10.04 -13.16 2.18
N GLY A 69 -9.83 -14.45 2.33
CA GLY A 69 -9.95 -15.15 3.62
C GLY A 69 -8.70 -15.98 3.93
N GLY A 70 -7.58 -15.65 3.28
CA GLY A 70 -6.32 -16.36 3.38
C GLY A 70 -5.58 -16.07 4.68
N GLY A 71 -4.64 -16.92 5.07
CA GLY A 71 -3.89 -16.76 6.32
C GLY A 71 -2.89 -15.58 6.35
N SER A 72 -2.70 -14.85 5.25
CA SER A 72 -1.55 -13.94 5.05
C SER A 72 -1.92 -12.61 4.40
N GLU A 73 -3.12 -12.07 4.66
CA GLU A 73 -3.54 -10.82 3.99
C GLU A 73 -2.86 -9.57 4.57
N ILE A 74 -2.11 -8.88 3.72
CA ILE A 74 -1.38 -7.66 4.02
C ILE A 74 -1.96 -6.53 3.16
N THR A 75 -2.51 -5.51 3.82
CA THR A 75 -3.20 -4.40 3.16
C THR A 75 -2.65 -3.07 3.65
N GLY A 76 -2.12 -2.26 2.73
CA GLY A 76 -1.65 -0.92 3.04
C GLY A 76 -2.26 0.16 2.15
N GLY A 77 -2.44 1.35 2.69
CA GLY A 77 -2.96 2.47 1.91
C GLY A 77 -2.05 2.87 0.75
N LEU A 78 -0.73 2.96 0.96
CA LEU A 78 0.26 3.25 -0.08
C LEU A 78 0.95 1.97 -0.58
N VAL A 79 1.46 1.17 0.36
CA VAL A 79 2.25 -0.05 0.08
C VAL A 79 1.67 -1.22 0.86
N GLY A 80 1.43 -2.36 0.22
CA GLY A 80 1.05 -3.57 0.94
C GLY A 80 2.18 -4.04 1.85
N TRP A 81 3.29 -4.49 1.25
CA TRP A 81 4.44 -5.03 1.97
C TRP A 81 5.72 -4.25 1.67
N ASN A 82 6.31 -3.61 2.68
CA ASN A 82 7.62 -2.96 2.60
C ASN A 82 8.68 -3.91 3.19
N ARG A 83 9.52 -4.44 2.31
CA ARG A 83 10.52 -5.48 2.61
C ARG A 83 11.79 -4.86 3.19
N ASP A 84 12.72 -5.70 3.63
CA ASP A 84 13.98 -5.29 4.28
C ASP A 84 14.76 -4.14 3.59
N THR A 85 14.81 -4.10 2.25
CA THR A 85 15.52 -3.04 1.49
C THR A 85 14.61 -1.89 1.07
N GLY A 86 13.31 -1.98 1.34
CA GLY A 86 12.32 -1.01 0.92
C GLY A 86 12.44 0.32 1.66
N SER A 87 12.41 1.43 0.92
CA SER A 87 12.40 2.78 1.47
C SER A 87 11.18 3.58 1.01
N ILE A 88 10.46 4.18 1.95
CA ILE A 88 9.31 5.06 1.73
C ILE A 88 9.62 6.42 2.34
N LEU A 89 9.70 7.45 1.50
CA LEU A 89 10.10 8.80 1.89
C LEU A 89 9.07 9.83 1.43
N ALA A 90 8.68 10.74 2.33
CA ALA A 90 7.84 11.89 2.02
C ALA A 90 6.57 11.51 1.24
N SER A 91 5.96 10.38 1.59
CA SER A 91 4.86 9.78 0.83
C SER A 91 3.62 9.63 1.71
N TYR A 92 2.43 9.61 1.11
CA TYR A 92 1.21 9.59 1.92
C TYR A 92 0.03 8.87 1.28
N ALA A 93 -0.90 8.44 2.12
CA ALA A 93 -2.15 7.81 1.70
C ALA A 93 -3.36 8.47 2.38
N THR A 94 -4.39 8.78 1.60
CA THR A 94 -5.62 9.44 2.09
C THR A 94 -6.88 8.59 1.86
N GLY A 95 -6.81 7.57 1.00
CA GLY A 95 -7.93 6.67 0.76
C GLY A 95 -8.19 5.74 1.95
N ALA A 96 -9.45 5.33 2.11
CA ALA A 96 -9.82 4.36 3.14
C ALA A 96 -9.20 2.99 2.85
N VAL A 97 -8.76 2.30 3.91
CA VAL A 97 -8.13 0.99 3.84
C VAL A 97 -8.97 0.00 4.63
N SER A 98 -9.37 -1.09 3.98
CA SER A 98 -10.06 -2.20 4.63
C SER A 98 -9.40 -3.53 4.28
N GLY A 99 -9.14 -4.35 5.29
CA GLY A 99 -8.55 -5.68 5.11
C GLY A 99 -8.82 -6.59 6.30
N ASN A 100 -8.06 -7.68 6.40
CA ASN A 100 -8.25 -8.66 7.46
C ASN A 100 -7.11 -8.65 8.48
N ARG A 101 -5.94 -9.24 8.17
CA ARG A 101 -4.89 -9.49 9.17
C ARG A 101 -3.99 -8.30 9.46
N GLU A 102 -3.19 -7.88 8.48
CA GLU A 102 -2.19 -6.83 8.63
C GLU A 102 -2.65 -5.63 7.82
N VAL A 103 -3.23 -4.64 8.49
CA VAL A 103 -3.86 -3.48 7.85
C VAL A 103 -3.21 -2.21 8.36
N GLY A 104 -2.58 -1.46 7.46
CA GLY A 104 -2.00 -0.17 7.79
C GLY A 104 -2.49 0.95 6.89
N GLY A 105 -2.71 2.14 7.46
CA GLY A 105 -3.14 3.29 6.67
C GLY A 105 -2.10 3.75 5.64
N LEU A 106 -0.81 3.50 5.85
CA LEU A 106 0.25 3.72 4.85
C LEU A 106 0.85 2.40 4.37
N VAL A 107 1.30 1.55 5.29
CA VAL A 107 1.97 0.27 5.00
C VAL A 107 1.29 -0.87 5.73
N GLY A 108 0.91 -1.94 5.04
CA GLY A 108 0.31 -3.12 5.68
C GLY A 108 1.30 -3.81 6.63
N SER A 109 2.44 -4.25 6.07
CA SER A 109 3.53 -4.90 6.79
C SER A 109 4.86 -4.24 6.45
N ASN A 110 5.64 -3.89 7.45
CA ASN A 110 6.98 -3.31 7.30
C ASN A 110 8.01 -4.17 8.03
N GLU A 111 8.81 -4.95 7.30
CA GLU A 111 9.83 -5.82 7.90
C GLU A 111 10.93 -4.98 8.58
N ARG A 112 11.90 -4.50 7.80
CA ARG A 112 12.99 -3.61 8.26
C ARG A 112 13.15 -2.39 7.37
N GLY A 113 12.24 -2.21 6.42
CA GLY A 113 12.27 -1.10 5.50
C GLY A 113 12.08 0.26 6.20
N GLY A 114 12.67 1.30 5.63
CA GLY A 114 12.66 2.65 6.19
C GLY A 114 11.41 3.43 5.79
N ILE A 115 10.68 3.96 6.76
CA ILE A 115 9.55 4.89 6.54
C ILE A 115 9.93 6.24 7.15
N THR A 116 9.99 7.30 6.35
CA THR A 116 10.42 8.63 6.81
C THR A 116 9.52 9.72 6.24
N ALA A 117 9.16 10.70 7.08
CA ALA A 117 8.34 11.86 6.72
C ALA A 117 7.05 11.49 5.97
N SER A 118 6.45 10.35 6.30
CA SER A 118 5.30 9.78 5.59
C SER A 118 4.11 9.66 6.53
N TYR A 119 2.91 9.79 6.00
CA TYR A 119 1.70 9.85 6.82
C TYR A 119 0.49 9.23 6.12
N SER A 120 -0.51 8.89 6.91
CA SER A 120 -1.82 8.40 6.46
C SER A 120 -2.92 9.20 7.12
N THR A 121 -4.02 9.41 6.39
CA THR A 121 -5.21 10.11 6.92
C THR A 121 -6.52 9.36 6.63
N GLY A 122 -6.48 8.32 5.80
CA GLY A 122 -7.65 7.50 5.50
C GLY A 122 -8.10 6.69 6.71
N ALA A 123 -9.40 6.39 6.77
CA ALA A 123 -9.93 5.47 7.76
C ALA A 123 -9.36 4.07 7.53
N VAL A 124 -8.94 3.40 8.60
CA VAL A 124 -8.38 2.05 8.56
C VAL A 124 -9.31 1.12 9.31
N SER A 125 -9.76 0.04 8.65
CA SER A 125 -10.56 -1.01 9.27
C SER A 125 -9.97 -2.39 8.98
N GLY A 126 -9.93 -3.25 10.00
CA GLY A 126 -9.52 -4.63 9.85
C GLY A 126 -10.19 -5.54 10.87
N SER A 127 -10.31 -6.82 10.54
CA SER A 127 -10.91 -7.85 11.40
C SER A 127 -9.89 -8.60 12.25
N GLY A 128 -8.59 -8.45 11.94
CA GLY A 128 -7.47 -9.12 12.59
C GLY A 128 -6.83 -8.31 13.72
N LEU A 129 -5.68 -8.80 14.18
CA LEU A 129 -4.99 -8.30 15.37
C LEU A 129 -4.06 -7.10 15.09
N ASN A 130 -3.66 -6.91 13.83
CA ASN A 130 -2.61 -5.98 13.43
C ASN A 130 -3.18 -4.87 12.54
N VAL A 131 -3.94 -3.97 13.17
CA VAL A 131 -4.57 -2.81 12.50
C VAL A 131 -3.95 -1.53 13.05
N GLY A 132 -3.18 -0.83 12.22
CA GLY A 132 -2.48 0.38 12.60
C GLY A 132 -2.80 1.58 11.72
N GLY A 133 -2.82 2.77 12.33
CA GLY A 133 -3.08 4.01 11.62
C GLY A 133 -2.05 4.28 10.52
N LEU A 134 -0.76 4.01 10.79
CA LEU A 134 0.34 4.17 9.83
C LEU A 134 0.84 2.81 9.29
N VAL A 135 1.22 1.90 10.18
CA VAL A 135 1.78 0.58 9.86
C VAL A 135 1.00 -0.50 10.61
N GLY A 136 0.63 -1.61 9.94
CA GLY A 136 -0.10 -2.72 10.56
C GLY A 136 0.77 -3.70 11.35
N GLN A 137 1.95 -4.06 10.82
CA GLN A 137 2.96 -4.91 11.46
C GLN A 137 4.37 -4.38 11.21
#